data_AF-A0A1G6YYE0-F1
#
_entry.id   AF-A0A1G6YYE0-F1
#
_cell.length_a   1.000
_cell.length_b   1.000
_cell.length_c   1.000
_cell.angle_alpha   90.00
_cell.angle_beta   90.00
_cell.angle_gamma   90.00
#
_symmetry.space_group_name_H-M   'P 1'
#
loop_
_entity.id
_entity.type
_entity.pdbx_description
1 polymer ?
#
loop_
_entity_poly.entity_id
_entity_poly.type
_entity_poly.pdbx_seq_one_letter_code
_entity_poly.pdbx_strand_id
1 'polypeptide(L)'
;MSILIGIGIVTTVTTFYLGRKGWHALHKAVGITPGVLIYQDDHAPLSLVTLSWEQLNLNKKHLKSLSDQQLRQLKRIDNKVSSYQAYQAALQAQHKTPAITEAQFVLNKMLQTRLPEMLATHYQFTNINVTNENSEKRLEASELLQSVLDNIEQRLDRLLAQMDEEQLKELRVMKHYINSHDS
;
A
#
# COMPACT_ATOMS: atom_id res chain seq x y z
N MET A 1 37.05 -41.49 17.24
CA MET A 1 36.94 -40.05 16.94
C MET A 1 35.57 -39.58 17.43
N SER A 2 35.54 -38.87 18.57
CA SER A 2 34.40 -38.08 19.06
C SER A 2 34.18 -36.86 18.14
N ILE A 3 33.04 -36.16 18.10
CA ILE A 3 32.54 -35.22 19.14
C ILE A 3 30.99 -35.11 19.07
N LEU A 4 30.41 -34.90 20.25
CA LEU A 4 29.02 -34.66 20.65
C LEU A 4 28.63 -33.16 20.57
N ILE A 5 27.35 -32.87 20.89
CA ILE A 5 26.70 -31.56 21.20
C ILE A 5 26.01 -30.94 19.98
N GLY A 6 24.72 -30.59 19.96
CA GLY A 6 23.70 -30.44 21.00
C GLY A 6 22.92 -29.13 20.77
N ILE A 7 21.67 -29.08 21.26
CA ILE A 7 20.78 -27.90 21.40
C ILE A 7 20.00 -27.55 20.11
N GLY A 8 18.66 -27.63 19.99
CA GLY A 8 17.61 -27.54 20.99
C GLY A 8 17.05 -26.12 21.07
N ILE A 9 16.24 -25.70 20.10
CA ILE A 9 15.34 -24.55 20.29
C ILE A 9 13.96 -24.93 19.72
N VAL A 10 13.09 -25.42 20.60
CA VAL A 10 11.64 -25.38 20.38
C VAL A 10 11.25 -23.93 20.64
N THR A 11 11.21 -23.11 19.59
CA THR A 11 10.46 -21.86 19.67
C THR A 11 9.00 -22.27 19.74
N THR A 12 8.42 -22.14 20.93
CA THR A 12 6.97 -22.13 21.13
C THR A 12 6.41 -20.97 20.33
N VAL A 13 6.11 -21.23 19.05
CA VAL A 13 5.34 -20.32 18.23
C VAL A 13 3.97 -20.27 18.89
N THR A 14 3.70 -19.17 19.59
CA THR A 14 2.38 -18.79 20.05
C THR A 14 1.46 -18.83 18.84
N THR A 15 0.68 -19.90 18.75
CA THR A 15 -0.35 -20.08 17.74
C THR A 15 -1.39 -18.99 17.93
N PHE A 16 -1.23 -17.88 17.20
CA PHE A 16 -2.35 -17.01 16.91
C PHE A 16 -3.32 -17.80 16.05
N TYR A 17 -4.47 -18.12 16.63
CA TYR A 17 -5.57 -18.78 15.93
C TYR A 17 -6.18 -17.77 14.94
N LEU A 18 -5.53 -17.61 13.78
CA LEU A 18 -6.13 -16.91 12.64
C LEU A 18 -7.26 -17.80 12.13
N GLY A 19 -8.50 -17.42 12.42
CA GLY A 19 -9.67 -18.13 11.93
C GLY A 19 -9.63 -18.30 10.41
N ARG A 20 -10.30 -19.34 9.88
CA ARG A 20 -10.30 -19.75 8.47
C ARG A 20 -10.48 -18.59 7.46
N LYS A 21 -11.21 -17.54 7.84
CA LYS A 21 -11.40 -16.31 7.03
C LYS A 21 -10.17 -15.38 7.02
N GLY A 22 -9.45 -15.25 8.15
CA GLY A 22 -8.20 -14.50 8.25
C GLY A 22 -7.05 -15.20 7.51
N TRP A 23 -7.02 -16.53 7.55
CA TRP A 23 -6.12 -17.34 6.73
C TRP A 23 -6.35 -17.12 5.23
N HIS A 24 -7.62 -17.16 4.79
CA HIS A 24 -7.96 -16.88 3.39
C HIS A 24 -7.67 -15.43 2.95
N ALA A 25 -7.83 -14.44 3.83
CA ALA A 25 -7.52 -13.05 3.54
C ALA A 25 -6.00 -12.83 3.42
N LEU A 26 -5.22 -13.42 4.32
CA LEU A 26 -3.75 -13.39 4.27
C LEU A 26 -3.24 -14.06 2.99
N HIS A 27 -3.77 -15.23 2.65
CA HIS A 27 -3.43 -15.94 1.42
C HIS A 27 -3.84 -15.21 0.13
N LYS A 28 -4.97 -14.49 0.14
CA LYS A 28 -5.36 -13.64 -0.99
C LYS A 28 -4.44 -12.42 -1.14
N ALA A 29 -3.95 -11.86 -0.02
CA ALA A 29 -3.01 -10.76 -0.02
C ALA A 29 -1.60 -11.15 -0.46
N VAL A 30 -1.17 -12.40 -0.23
CA VAL A 30 0.10 -12.96 -0.75
C VAL A 30 -0.05 -13.80 -2.02
N GLY A 31 -1.20 -13.76 -2.70
CA GLY A 31 -1.41 -14.42 -4.00
C GLY A 31 -1.48 -15.96 -3.96
N ILE A 32 -1.59 -16.59 -2.79
CA ILE A 32 -1.67 -18.06 -2.65
C ILE A 32 -3.13 -18.50 -2.69
N THR A 33 -3.61 -18.95 -3.85
CA THR A 33 -4.87 -19.71 -3.93
C THR A 33 -4.59 -21.17 -3.55
N PRO A 34 -5.45 -21.88 -2.78
CA PRO A 34 -5.20 -23.28 -2.48
C PRO A 34 -5.26 -24.10 -3.79
N GLY A 35 -4.11 -24.58 -4.25
CA GLY A 35 -4.01 -25.49 -5.40
C GLY A 35 -2.92 -25.17 -6.42
N VAL A 36 -2.46 -23.92 -6.56
CA VAL A 36 -1.36 -23.56 -7.47
C VAL A 36 -0.62 -22.35 -6.90
N LEU A 37 0.66 -22.52 -6.52
CA LEU A 37 1.56 -21.40 -6.26
C LEU A 37 1.91 -20.74 -7.59
N ILE A 38 1.15 -19.71 -7.97
CA ILE A 38 1.55 -18.84 -9.08
C ILE A 38 2.53 -17.84 -8.49
N TYR A 39 3.82 -18.02 -8.75
CA TYR A 39 4.82 -17.01 -8.47
C TYR A 39 4.49 -15.77 -9.31
N GLN A 40 3.98 -14.73 -8.66
CA GLN A 40 3.92 -13.40 -9.29
C GLN A 40 5.34 -12.85 -9.31
N ASP A 41 5.91 -12.76 -10.51
CA ASP A 41 7.16 -12.07 -10.73
C ASP A 41 6.91 -10.56 -10.60
N ASP A 42 7.37 -9.98 -9.50
CA ASP A 42 7.31 -8.53 -9.23
C ASP A 42 8.07 -7.71 -10.28
N HIS A 43 8.91 -8.37 -11.10
CA HIS A 43 9.66 -7.77 -12.20
C HIS A 43 9.06 -7.99 -13.59
N ALA A 44 7.93 -8.69 -13.71
CA ALA A 44 7.24 -8.83 -15.00
C ALA A 44 6.75 -7.46 -15.53
N PRO A 45 6.75 -7.23 -16.85
CA PRO A 45 6.19 -6.00 -17.43
C PRO A 45 4.70 -5.89 -17.10
N LEU A 46 4.29 -4.74 -16.57
CA LEU A 46 2.89 -4.51 -16.21
C LEU A 46 2.07 -4.25 -17.47
N SER A 47 1.18 -5.18 -17.81
CA SER A 47 0.21 -4.94 -18.89
C SER A 47 -0.98 -4.15 -18.36
N LEU A 48 -1.30 -3.02 -19.00
CA LEU A 48 -2.51 -2.24 -18.70
C LEU A 48 -3.81 -3.05 -18.87
N VAL A 49 -3.77 -4.15 -19.63
CA VAL A 49 -4.92 -5.04 -19.84
C VAL A 49 -5.20 -5.87 -18.58
N THR A 50 -4.14 -6.33 -17.90
CA THR A 50 -4.24 -7.15 -16.67
C THR A 50 -4.25 -6.31 -15.39
N LEU A 51 -3.98 -5.00 -15.49
CA LEU A 51 -3.96 -4.09 -14.36
C LEU A 51 -5.37 -3.86 -13.80
N SER A 52 -5.56 -4.30 -12.55
CA SER A 52 -6.74 -4.00 -11.73
C SER A 52 -6.35 -3.16 -10.52
N TRP A 53 -7.07 -2.05 -10.34
CA TRP A 53 -6.97 -1.19 -9.16
C TRP A 53 -8.00 -1.64 -8.13
N GLU A 54 -7.59 -1.77 -6.89
CA GLU A 54 -8.52 -2.13 -5.81
C GLU A 54 -9.17 -0.89 -5.20
N GLN A 55 -8.40 0.18 -5.03
CA GLN A 55 -8.84 1.38 -4.31
C GLN A 55 -8.76 2.64 -5.17
N LEU A 56 -7.76 2.73 -6.05
CA LEU A 56 -7.63 3.90 -6.92
C LEU A 56 -8.60 3.83 -8.10
N ASN A 57 -9.47 4.81 -8.23
CA ASN A 57 -10.34 4.94 -9.41
C ASN A 57 -9.62 5.74 -10.52
N LEU A 58 -8.74 5.06 -11.27
CA LEU A 58 -7.94 5.68 -12.33
C LEU A 58 -8.46 5.32 -13.73
N ASN A 59 -8.52 6.32 -14.62
CA ASN A 59 -8.90 6.11 -16.01
C ASN A 59 -7.76 5.45 -16.80
N LYS A 60 -7.99 4.21 -17.27
CA LYS A 60 -7.01 3.43 -18.05
C LYS A 60 -6.46 4.16 -19.28
N LYS A 61 -7.23 5.09 -19.89
CA LYS A 61 -6.75 5.91 -21.02
C LYS A 61 -5.56 6.76 -20.61
N HIS A 62 -5.62 7.39 -19.43
CA HIS A 62 -4.59 8.32 -18.95
C HIS A 62 -3.30 7.60 -18.52
N LEU A 63 -3.36 6.27 -18.34
CA LEU A 63 -2.23 5.46 -17.94
C LEU A 63 -1.34 5.02 -19.12
N LYS A 64 -1.80 5.19 -20.37
CA LYS A 64 -1.10 4.70 -21.57
C LYS A 64 0.25 5.38 -21.82
N SER A 65 0.42 6.61 -21.33
CA SER A 65 1.63 7.41 -21.51
C SER A 65 2.64 7.25 -20.36
N LEU A 66 2.32 6.44 -19.34
CA LEU A 66 3.16 6.24 -18.18
C LEU A 66 4.25 5.21 -18.45
N SER A 67 5.41 5.39 -17.82
CA SER A 67 6.46 4.38 -17.82
C SER A 67 6.07 3.19 -16.94
N ASP A 68 6.70 2.03 -17.17
CA ASP A 68 6.51 0.85 -16.33
C ASP A 68 6.82 1.13 -14.85
N GLN A 69 7.82 1.97 -14.58
CA GLN A 69 8.17 2.39 -13.22
C GLN A 69 7.01 3.17 -12.56
N GLN A 70 6.40 4.11 -13.28
CA GLN A 70 5.27 4.90 -12.78
C GLN A 70 4.03 4.01 -12.55
N LEU A 71 3.78 3.04 -13.44
CA LEU A 71 2.69 2.07 -13.27
C LEU A 71 2.90 1.19 -12.04
N ARG A 72 4.14 0.72 -11.82
CA ARG A 72 4.49 -0.05 -10.61
C ARG A 72 4.33 0.78 -9.34
N GLN A 73 4.76 2.04 -9.37
CA GLN A 73 4.59 2.94 -8.25
C GLN A 73 3.12 3.17 -7.93
N LEU A 74 2.28 3.42 -8.94
CA LEU A 74 0.84 3.52 -8.75
C LEU A 74 0.25 2.24 -8.14
N LYS A 75 0.76 1.05 -8.52
CA LYS A 75 0.32 -0.21 -7.89
C LYS A 75 0.77 -0.34 -6.44
N ARG A 76 1.98 0.08 -6.10
CA ARG A 76 2.40 0.16 -4.69
C ARG A 76 1.53 1.13 -3.90
N ILE A 77 1.20 2.29 -4.47
CA ILE A 77 0.28 3.26 -3.85
C ILE A 77 -1.09 2.63 -3.63
N ASP A 78 -1.69 1.97 -4.65
CA ASP A 78 -2.98 1.27 -4.54
C ASP A 78 -2.98 0.24 -3.39
N ASN A 79 -1.92 -0.57 -3.31
CA ASN A 79 -1.75 -1.55 -2.24
C ASN A 79 -1.65 -0.88 -0.86
N LYS A 80 -0.85 0.19 -0.73
CA LYS A 80 -0.72 0.96 0.53
C LYS A 80 -2.05 1.60 0.95
N VAL A 81 -2.84 2.10 -0.01
CA VAL A 81 -4.19 2.62 0.25
C VAL A 81 -5.12 1.51 0.73
N SER A 82 -5.03 0.31 0.14
CA SER A 82 -5.79 -0.87 0.60
C SER A 82 -5.48 -1.21 2.06
N SER A 83 -4.19 -1.28 2.42
CA SER A 83 -3.75 -1.49 3.80
C SER A 83 -4.26 -0.41 4.75
N TYR A 84 -4.15 0.86 4.34
CA TYR A 84 -4.63 2.01 5.12
C TYR A 84 -6.14 1.93 5.39
N GLN A 85 -6.94 1.62 4.37
CA GLN A 85 -8.39 1.51 4.53
C GLN A 85 -8.79 0.29 5.37
N ALA A 86 -8.10 -0.84 5.20
CA ALA A 86 -8.34 -2.04 6.01
C ALA A 86 -8.12 -1.74 7.51
N TYR A 87 -7.08 -0.96 7.83
CA TYR A 87 -6.86 -0.49 9.19
C TYR A 87 -7.98 0.42 9.68
N GLN A 88 -8.40 1.40 8.88
CA GLN A 88 -9.49 2.31 9.26
C GLN A 88 -10.79 1.53 9.54
N ALA A 89 -11.09 0.53 8.72
CA ALA A 89 -12.23 -0.37 8.96
C ALA A 89 -12.07 -1.18 10.25
N ALA A 90 -10.87 -1.65 10.57
CA ALA A 90 -10.58 -2.36 11.81
C ALA A 90 -10.75 -1.48 13.06
N LEU A 91 -10.37 -0.20 13.00
CA LEU A 91 -10.62 0.75 14.08
C LEU A 91 -12.12 1.04 14.27
N GLN A 92 -12.85 1.25 13.18
CA GLN A 92 -14.30 1.46 13.22
C GLN A 92 -15.03 0.27 13.84
N ALA A 93 -14.61 -0.96 13.53
CA ALA A 93 -15.15 -2.19 14.13
C ALA A 93 -14.92 -2.25 15.66
N GLN A 94 -13.91 -1.55 16.17
CA GLN A 94 -13.63 -1.41 17.61
C GLN A 94 -14.36 -0.19 18.23
N HIS A 95 -15.31 0.43 17.52
CA HIS A 95 -15.98 1.67 17.92
C HIS A 95 -15.02 2.84 18.19
N LYS A 96 -13.80 2.77 17.64
CA LYS A 96 -12.86 3.88 17.62
C LYS A 96 -13.10 4.65 16.33
N THR A 97 -13.76 5.79 16.42
CA THR A 97 -13.79 6.78 15.34
C THR A 97 -12.67 7.79 15.59
N PRO A 98 -11.47 7.60 15.01
CA PRO A 98 -10.42 8.59 15.14
C PRO A 98 -10.89 9.91 14.50
N ALA A 99 -10.54 11.04 15.10
CA ALA A 99 -10.70 12.33 14.44
C ALA A 99 -9.84 12.33 13.17
N ILE A 100 -10.43 12.69 12.03
CA ILE A 100 -9.71 12.79 10.77
C ILE A 100 -8.63 13.87 10.92
N THR A 101 -7.37 13.48 10.81
CA THR A 101 -6.26 14.44 10.88
C THR A 101 -6.13 15.20 9.56
N GLU A 102 -5.51 16.38 9.59
CA GLU A 102 -5.26 17.15 8.37
C GLU A 102 -4.44 16.34 7.35
N ALA A 103 -3.46 15.57 7.82
CA ALA A 103 -2.65 14.71 6.96
C ALA A 103 -3.50 13.66 6.22
N GLN A 104 -4.48 13.05 6.91
CA GLN A 104 -5.40 12.09 6.30
C GLN A 104 -6.36 12.77 5.31
N PHE A 105 -6.87 13.96 5.64
CA PHE A 105 -7.71 14.74 4.73
C PHE A 105 -6.98 15.11 3.45
N VAL A 106 -5.75 15.63 3.57
CA VAL A 106 -4.92 16.02 2.43
C VAL A 106 -4.62 14.80 1.55
N LEU A 107 -4.22 13.66 2.16
CA LEU A 107 -3.98 12.43 1.41
C LEU A 107 -5.22 12.00 0.64
N ASN A 108 -6.40 11.99 1.28
CA ASN A 108 -7.64 11.59 0.62
C ASN A 108 -7.93 12.49 -0.60
N LYS A 109 -7.77 13.81 -0.45
CA LYS A 109 -7.92 14.77 -1.56
C LYS A 109 -6.90 14.54 -2.68
N MET A 110 -5.66 14.19 -2.33
CA MET A 110 -4.64 13.86 -3.33
C MET A 110 -5.03 12.61 -4.13
N LEU A 111 -5.48 11.54 -3.45
CA LEU A 111 -5.84 10.28 -4.08
C LEU A 111 -7.11 10.37 -4.94
N GLN A 112 -8.16 11.01 -4.42
CA GLN A 112 -9.48 11.03 -5.07
C GLN A 112 -9.61 12.10 -6.17
N THR A 113 -8.84 13.19 -6.09
CA THR A 113 -9.03 14.33 -6.98
C THR A 113 -7.74 14.69 -7.70
N ARG A 114 -6.66 15.01 -6.98
CA ARG A 114 -5.46 15.59 -7.60
C ARG A 114 -4.66 14.61 -8.45
N LEU A 115 -4.54 13.35 -8.02
CA LEU A 115 -3.84 12.32 -8.78
C LEU A 115 -4.56 12.02 -10.11
N PRO A 116 -5.88 11.78 -10.15
CA PRO A 116 -6.62 11.65 -11.40
C PRO A 116 -6.49 12.87 -12.33
N GLU A 117 -6.57 14.09 -11.79
CA GLU A 117 -6.40 15.34 -12.53
C GLU A 117 -4.99 15.48 -13.13
N MET A 118 -3.96 15.14 -12.36
CA MET A 118 -2.55 15.19 -12.80
C MET A 118 -2.31 14.17 -13.92
N LEU A 119 -2.82 12.94 -13.77
CA LEU A 119 -2.73 11.91 -14.80
C LEU A 119 -3.46 12.32 -16.09
N ALA A 120 -4.62 12.96 -15.98
CA ALA A 120 -5.36 13.47 -17.15
C ALA A 120 -4.55 14.56 -17.87
N THR A 121 -3.99 15.50 -17.12
CA THR A 121 -3.17 16.60 -17.66
C THR A 121 -1.90 16.07 -18.31
N HIS A 122 -1.19 15.15 -17.65
CA HIS A 122 0.00 14.48 -18.20
C HIS A 122 -0.31 13.77 -19.53
N TYR A 123 -1.42 13.04 -19.59
CA TYR A 123 -1.87 12.39 -20.82
C TYR A 123 -2.12 13.39 -21.96
N GLN A 124 -2.71 14.56 -21.68
CA GLN A 124 -2.94 15.59 -22.68
C GLN A 124 -1.60 16.13 -23.24
N PHE A 125 -0.64 16.42 -22.38
CA PHE A 125 0.68 16.90 -22.79
C PHE A 125 1.49 15.87 -23.60
N THR A 126 1.39 14.59 -23.24
CA THR A 126 2.21 13.55 -23.86
C THR A 126 1.61 12.98 -25.15
N ASN A 127 0.28 12.93 -25.27
CA ASN A 127 -0.39 12.24 -26.38
C ASN A 127 -1.21 13.15 -27.31
N ILE A 128 -1.63 14.34 -26.89
CA ILE A 128 -2.47 15.22 -27.72
C ILE A 128 -1.64 16.33 -28.38
N ASN A 129 -0.65 16.88 -27.67
CA ASN A 129 0.17 18.00 -28.15
C ASN A 129 1.53 17.57 -28.72
N VAL A 130 1.54 16.63 -29.66
CA VAL A 130 2.78 16.09 -30.26
C VAL A 130 3.32 17.05 -31.34
N THR A 131 4.11 18.03 -30.93
CA THR A 131 4.99 18.82 -31.82
C THR A 131 6.43 18.76 -31.28
N ASN A 132 7.45 18.88 -32.15
CA ASN A 132 8.86 18.74 -31.77
C ASN A 132 9.34 19.78 -30.74
N GLU A 133 8.67 20.94 -30.64
CA GLU A 133 8.97 21.99 -29.64
C GLU A 133 8.48 21.66 -28.21
N ASN A 134 7.71 20.58 -28.02
CA ASN A 134 7.13 20.22 -26.73
C ASN A 134 7.92 19.16 -25.94
N SER A 135 9.13 18.79 -26.36
CA SER A 135 9.94 17.77 -25.68
C SER A 135 10.30 18.15 -24.24
N GLU A 136 10.74 19.39 -24.01
CA GLU A 136 11.08 19.91 -22.67
C GLU A 136 9.85 19.94 -21.76
N LYS A 137 8.71 20.45 -22.25
CA LYS A 137 7.45 20.49 -21.50
C LYS A 137 6.94 19.09 -21.12
N ARG A 138 7.19 18.08 -21.96
CA ARG A 138 6.83 16.68 -21.68
C ARG A 138 7.73 16.05 -20.62
N LEU A 139 9.01 16.41 -20.62
CA LEU A 139 9.95 15.99 -19.60
C LEU A 139 9.57 16.62 -18.25
N GLU A 140 9.34 17.93 -18.23
CA GLU A 140 8.87 18.66 -17.04
C GLU A 140 7.55 18.08 -16.51
N ALA A 141 6.56 17.83 -17.38
CA ALA A 141 5.30 17.21 -16.98
C ALA A 141 5.51 15.81 -16.35
N SER A 142 6.47 15.05 -16.85
CA SER A 142 6.79 13.72 -16.31
C SER A 142 7.50 13.80 -14.96
N GLU A 143 8.38 14.78 -14.76
CA GLU A 143 9.03 15.06 -13.47
C GLU A 143 8.02 15.54 -12.43
N LEU A 144 7.09 16.42 -12.81
CA LEU A 144 6.00 16.88 -11.94
C LEU A 144 5.11 15.72 -11.52
N LEU A 145 4.74 14.84 -12.47
CA LEU A 145 3.98 13.64 -12.14
C LEU A 145 4.75 12.75 -11.17
N GLN A 146 6.05 12.51 -11.44
CA GLN A 146 6.89 11.70 -10.56
C GLN A 146 6.95 12.28 -9.13
N SER A 147 7.16 13.60 -9.01
CA SER A 147 7.18 14.29 -7.73
C SER A 147 5.87 14.13 -6.95
N VAL A 148 4.72 14.18 -7.63
CA VAL A 148 3.41 13.92 -7.02
C VAL A 148 3.27 12.47 -6.56
N LEU A 149 3.70 11.50 -7.37
CA LEU A 149 3.65 10.09 -7.00
C LEU A 149 4.53 9.81 -5.77
N ASP A 150 5.76 10.34 -5.75
CA ASP A 150 6.69 10.22 -4.64
C ASP A 150 6.11 10.85 -3.36
N ASN A 151 5.47 12.03 -3.48
CA ASN A 151 4.86 12.70 -2.35
C ASN A 151 3.70 11.89 -1.76
N ILE A 152 2.83 11.34 -2.60
CA ILE A 152 1.72 10.48 -2.18
C ILE A 152 2.25 9.23 -1.50
N GLU A 153 3.22 8.56 -2.12
CA GLU A 153 3.81 7.32 -1.59
C GLU A 153 4.47 7.54 -0.23
N GLN A 154 5.28 8.59 -0.07
CA GLN A 154 5.91 8.93 1.21
C GLN A 154 4.91 9.30 2.31
N ARG A 155 3.82 10.00 1.96
CA ARG A 155 2.76 10.33 2.93
C ARG A 155 2.05 9.08 3.42
N LEU A 156 1.77 8.14 2.52
CA LEU A 156 1.22 6.83 2.87
C LEU A 156 2.17 6.07 3.78
N ASP A 157 3.47 6.03 3.47
CA ASP A 157 4.46 5.34 4.30
C ASP A 157 4.52 5.90 5.72
N ARG A 158 4.51 7.22 5.88
CA ARG A 158 4.49 7.86 7.20
C ARG A 158 3.21 7.56 7.97
N LEU A 159 2.06 7.62 7.31
CA LEU A 159 0.78 7.32 7.96
C LEU A 159 0.72 5.87 8.42
N LEU A 160 1.11 4.92 7.57
CA LEU A 160 1.16 3.51 7.92
C LEU A 160 2.12 3.24 9.09
N ALA A 161 3.31 3.85 9.09
CA ALA A 161 4.26 3.72 10.18
C ALA A 161 3.71 4.29 11.52
N GLN A 162 3.05 5.45 11.48
CA GLN A 162 2.40 6.04 12.66
C GLN A 162 1.32 5.12 13.23
N MET A 163 0.54 4.49 12.35
CA MET A 163 -0.53 3.57 12.73
C MET A 163 0.02 2.30 13.39
N ASP A 164 1.12 1.74 12.87
CA ASP A 164 1.81 0.60 13.49
C ASP A 164 2.34 0.96 14.89
N GLU A 165 2.94 2.14 15.04
CA GLU A 165 3.44 2.63 16.33
C GLU A 165 2.31 2.83 17.35
N GLU A 166 1.18 3.41 16.92
CA GLU A 166 -0.01 3.62 17.76
C GLU A 166 -0.61 2.31 18.25
N GLN A 167 -0.77 1.32 17.37
CA GLN A 167 -1.25 -0.01 17.77
C GLN A 167 -0.34 -0.67 18.79
N LEU A 168 0.97 -0.61 18.56
CA LEU A 168 1.94 -1.20 19.47
C LEU A 168 1.93 -0.51 20.84
N LYS A 169 1.77 0.81 20.85
CA LYS A 169 1.60 1.58 22.09
C LYS A 169 0.35 1.15 22.84
N GLU A 170 -0.77 0.97 22.15
CA GLU A 170 -2.01 0.51 22.78
C GLU A 170 -1.85 -0.88 23.41
N LEU A 171 -1.23 -1.83 22.70
CA LEU A 171 -0.96 -3.16 23.23
C LEU A 171 -0.08 -3.12 24.49
N ARG A 172 0.93 -2.23 24.52
CA ARG A 172 1.77 -2.02 25.71
C ARG A 172 0.96 -1.49 26.88
N VAL A 173 0.07 -0.51 26.65
CA VAL A 173 -0.81 0.04 27.70
C VAL A 173 -1.73 -1.04 28.24
N MET A 174 -2.35 -1.84 27.37
CA MET A 174 -3.23 -2.94 27.75
C MET A 174 -2.49 -3.98 28.60
N LYS A 175 -1.27 -4.36 28.20
CA LYS A 175 -0.41 -5.25 28.98
C LYS A 175 -0.12 -4.68 30.37
N HIS A 176 0.22 -3.40 30.47
CA HIS A 176 0.49 -2.77 31.76
C HIS A 176 -0.74 -2.73 32.67
N TYR A 177 -1.91 -2.43 32.09
CA TYR A 177 -3.18 -2.41 32.82
C TYR A 177 -3.55 -3.79 33.39
N ILE A 178 -3.40 -4.86 32.61
CA ILE A 178 -3.67 -6.23 33.08
C ILE A 178 -2.72 -6.57 34.24
N ASN A 179 -1.42 -6.34 34.05
CA ASN A 179 -0.42 -6.63 35.08
C ASN A 179 -0.62 -5.85 36.39
N SER A 180 -1.18 -4.64 36.34
CA SER A 180 -1.42 -3.84 37.55
C SER A 180 -2.61 -4.32 38.38
N HIS A 181 -3.45 -5.21 37.85
CA HIS A 181 -4.62 -5.77 38.54
C HIS A 181 -4.42 -7.24 38.97
N ASP A 182 -3.28 -7.83 38.62
CA ASP A 182 -2.86 -9.17 39.09
C ASP A 182 -2.04 -9.11 40.40
N SER A 183 -2.06 -7.98 41.12
CA SER A 183 -1.39 -7.76 42.41
C SER A 183 -2.39 -7.63 43.57
#